data_AF-A0A8J4SXV7-F1
#
_entry.id   AF-A0A8J4SXV7-F1
#
_cell.length_a   1.000
_cell.length_b   1.000
_cell.length_c   1.000
_cell.angle_alpha   90.00
_cell.angle_beta   90.00
_cell.angle_gamma   90.00
#
_symmetry.space_group_name_H-M   'P 1'
#
loop_
_entity.id
_entity.type
_entity.pdbx_description
1 polymer ?
#
loop_
_entity_poly.entity_id
_entity_poly.type
_entity_poly.pdbx_seq_one_letter_code
_entity_poly.pdbx_strand_id
1 'polypeptide(L)'
;MAARELFPGDFVFNSNDSLDTQITASIDRGDFHLSVLSLLVLIVWSIYIMFYNSRILGLVVSLLARRFVKNGYIRFGSISFSALGGKLMLRDFAYMTSDYTVRCCYVIVVFNYWTQFVPGSKAVMLFKRYP
;
A
#
# COMPACT_ATOMS: atom_id res chain seq x y z
N MET A 1 30.86 -24.99 -9.33
CA MET A 1 30.26 -24.29 -10.49
C MET A 1 29.28 -23.26 -9.94
N ALA A 2 29.76 -22.25 -9.20
CA ALA A 2 30.33 -20.98 -9.68
C ALA A 2 29.25 -20.04 -10.24
N ALA A 3 28.44 -19.45 -9.33
CA ALA A 3 27.54 -18.34 -9.63
C ALA A 3 28.25 -17.08 -10.18
N ARG A 4 29.59 -17.08 -10.17
CA ARG A 4 30.46 -16.03 -10.72
C ARG A 4 30.54 -16.00 -12.25
N GLU A 5 30.19 -17.10 -12.93
CA GLU A 5 30.22 -17.16 -14.41
C GLU A 5 28.93 -16.62 -15.04
N LEU A 6 27.85 -16.47 -14.26
CA LEU A 6 26.53 -16.07 -14.77
C LEU A 6 26.31 -14.54 -14.76
N PHE A 7 27.17 -13.80 -14.07
CA PHE A 7 27.14 -12.34 -13.97
C PHE A 7 28.57 -11.78 -14.12
N PRO A 8 29.06 -11.54 -15.34
CA PRO A 8 30.42 -11.06 -15.61
C PRO A 8 30.61 -9.56 -15.33
N GLY A 9 29.88 -9.00 -14.37
CA GLY A 9 29.87 -7.58 -14.02
C GLY A 9 30.08 -7.40 -12.53
N ASP A 10 31.31 -7.58 -12.07
CA ASP A 10 31.67 -7.27 -10.69
C ASP A 10 31.59 -5.74 -10.49
N PHE A 11 30.53 -5.29 -9.79
CA PHE A 11 30.39 -3.90 -9.35
C PHE A 11 31.44 -3.61 -8.26
N VAL A 12 32.62 -3.15 -8.66
CA VAL A 12 33.67 -2.67 -7.74
C VAL A 12 33.30 -1.26 -7.27
N PHE A 13 32.62 -1.18 -6.13
CA PHE A 13 32.35 0.09 -5.44
C PHE A 13 33.60 0.52 -4.67
N ASN A 14 34.32 1.51 -5.20
CA ASN A 14 35.44 2.13 -4.49
C ASN A 14 34.92 3.31 -3.68
N SER A 15 34.96 3.23 -2.34
CA SER A 15 34.36 4.23 -1.44
C SER A 15 35.03 5.60 -1.45
N ASN A 16 36.21 5.72 -2.08
CA ASN A 16 36.98 6.97 -2.13
C ASN A 16 36.57 7.93 -3.27
N ASP A 17 35.79 7.45 -4.24
CA ASP A 17 35.35 8.26 -5.38
C ASP A 17 33.92 8.79 -5.17
N SER A 18 33.66 10.02 -5.61
CA SER A 18 32.33 10.64 -5.50
C SER A 18 31.24 9.78 -6.18
N LEU A 19 30.04 9.73 -5.60
CA LEU A 19 28.92 8.95 -6.15
C LEU A 19 28.64 9.29 -7.62
N ASP A 20 28.81 10.56 -8.01
CA ASP A 20 28.59 11.03 -9.38
C ASP A 20 29.58 10.41 -10.38
N THR A 21 30.85 10.26 -9.99
CA THR A 21 31.85 9.57 -10.82
C THR A 21 31.56 8.07 -10.97
N GLN A 22 31.00 7.44 -9.94
CA GLN A 22 30.63 6.02 -9.98
C GLN A 22 29.40 5.77 -10.84
N ILE A 23 28.39 6.64 -10.76
CA ILE A 23 27.19 6.59 -11.61
C ILE A 23 27.56 6.80 -13.07
N THR A 24 28.44 7.76 -13.37
CA THR A 24 28.88 8.04 -14.75
C THR A 24 29.66 6.87 -15.35
N ALA A 25 30.58 6.25 -14.58
CA ALA A 25 31.35 5.08 -15.03
C ALA A 25 30.47 3.83 -15.23
N SER A 26 29.39 3.68 -14.46
CA SER A 26 28.43 2.57 -14.62
C SER A 26 27.42 2.81 -15.75
N ILE A 27 27.11 4.06 -16.10
CA ILE A 27 26.36 4.41 -17.31
C ILE A 27 27.19 4.10 -18.57
N ASP A 28 28.48 4.40 -18.56
CA ASP A 28 29.40 4.19 -19.71
C ASP A 28 29.65 2.70 -20.02
N ARG A 29 29.64 1.83 -19.01
CA ARG A 29 29.80 0.37 -19.17
C ARG A 29 28.59 -0.36 -19.77
N GLY A 30 27.42 0.27 -19.83
CA GLY A 30 26.19 -0.39 -20.29
C GLY A 30 25.52 -1.29 -19.23
N ASP A 31 25.97 -1.26 -17.97
CA ASP A 31 25.39 -2.06 -16.86
C ASP A 31 24.10 -1.45 -16.28
N PHE A 32 23.72 -0.25 -16.74
CA PHE A 32 22.51 0.48 -16.33
C PHE A 32 21.22 -0.33 -16.48
N HIS A 33 21.17 -1.24 -17.47
CA HIS A 33 20.04 -2.11 -17.70
C HIS A 33 19.69 -2.96 -16.46
N LEU A 34 20.70 -3.43 -15.73
CA LEU A 34 20.52 -4.27 -14.55
C LEU A 34 20.02 -3.46 -13.35
N SER A 35 20.51 -2.22 -13.21
CA SER A 35 20.02 -1.28 -12.20
C SER A 35 18.54 -0.93 -12.42
N VAL A 36 18.14 -0.63 -13.66
CA VAL A 36 16.72 -0.37 -14.00
C VAL A 36 15.87 -1.60 -13.75
N LEU A 37 16.35 -2.79 -14.12
CA LEU A 37 15.64 -4.04 -13.87
C LEU A 37 15.44 -4.30 -12.38
N SER A 38 16.45 -4.04 -11.55
CA SER A 38 16.34 -4.18 -10.09
C SER A 38 15.27 -3.24 -9.49
N LEU A 39 15.17 -2.02 -10.03
CA LEU A 39 14.23 -1.00 -9.58
C LEU A 39 12.79 -1.34 -9.98
N LEU A 40 12.59 -1.87 -11.19
CA LEU A 40 11.30 -2.38 -11.65
C LEU A 40 10.84 -3.58 -10.82
N VAL A 41 11.74 -4.53 -10.53
CA VAL A 41 11.45 -5.67 -9.66
C VAL A 41 11.05 -5.20 -8.27
N LEU A 42 11.75 -4.22 -7.69
CA LEU A 42 11.41 -3.64 -6.39
C LEU A 42 10.00 -3.03 -6.39
N ILE A 43 9.63 -2.28 -7.44
CA ILE A 43 8.31 -1.66 -7.56
C ILE A 43 7.23 -2.74 -7.67
N VAL A 44 7.41 -3.72 -8.56
CA VAL A 44 6.45 -4.82 -8.76
C VAL A 44 6.29 -5.64 -7.49
N TRP A 45 7.40 -5.95 -6.81
CA TRP A 45 7.40 -6.66 -5.53
C TRP A 45 6.66 -5.88 -4.43
N SER A 46 6.91 -4.57 -4.35
CA SER A 46 6.23 -3.69 -3.38
C SER A 46 4.73 -3.62 -3.65
N ILE A 47 4.33 -3.48 -4.91
CA ILE A 47 2.91 -3.50 -5.32
C ILE A 47 2.28 -4.86 -4.99
N TYR A 48 2.99 -5.96 -5.26
CA TYR A 48 2.53 -7.32 -4.95
C TYR A 48 2.25 -7.47 -3.45
N ILE A 49 3.19 -7.06 -2.60
CA ILE A 49 3.01 -7.07 -1.15
C ILE A 49 1.82 -6.17 -0.75
N MET A 50 1.70 -4.94 -1.25
CA MET A 50 0.61 -4.03 -0.89
C MET A 50 -0.77 -4.55 -1.31
N PHE A 51 -0.90 -5.04 -2.55
CA PHE A 51 -2.18 -5.52 -3.08
C PHE A 51 -2.59 -6.87 -2.49
N TYR A 52 -1.65 -7.78 -2.29
CA TYR A 52 -1.97 -9.08 -1.70
C TYR A 52 -2.35 -8.95 -0.21
N ASN A 53 -1.62 -8.13 0.55
CA ASN A 53 -1.96 -7.87 1.95
C ASN A 53 -3.31 -7.17 2.11
N SER A 54 -3.73 -6.33 1.15
CA SER A 54 -5.08 -5.72 1.17
C SER A 54 -6.21 -6.77 1.22
N ARG A 55 -6.09 -7.83 0.40
CA ARG A 55 -7.08 -8.92 0.39
C ARG A 55 -7.07 -9.71 1.69
N ILE A 56 -5.89 -9.95 2.26
CA ILE A 56 -5.73 -10.62 3.55
C ILE A 56 -6.32 -9.76 4.67
N LEU A 57 -6.08 -8.45 4.68
CA LEU A 57 -6.63 -7.53 5.68
C LEU A 57 -8.15 -7.55 5.70
N GLY A 58 -8.81 -7.59 4.53
CA GLY A 58 -10.27 -7.73 4.47
C GLY A 58 -10.79 -9.02 5.13
N LEU A 59 -10.09 -10.14 4.92
CA LEU A 59 -10.41 -11.42 5.57
C LEU A 59 -10.14 -11.40 7.07
N VAL A 60 -8.99 -10.86 7.49
CA VAL A 60 -8.59 -10.74 8.89
C VAL A 60 -9.59 -9.88 9.66
N VAL A 61 -9.97 -8.71 9.15
CA VAL A 61 -10.96 -7.83 9.80
C VAL A 61 -12.31 -8.53 9.94
N SER A 62 -12.75 -9.25 8.90
CA SER A 62 -14.00 -10.01 8.94
C SER A 62 -13.97 -11.16 9.96
N LEU A 63 -12.81 -11.77 10.18
CA LEU A 63 -12.63 -12.80 11.21
C LEU A 63 -12.55 -12.19 12.62
N LEU A 64 -11.80 -11.10 12.76
CA LEU A 64 -11.59 -10.40 14.02
C LEU A 64 -12.90 -9.88 14.57
N ALA A 65 -13.72 -9.27 13.72
CA ALA A 65 -15.00 -8.75 14.14
C ALA A 65 -16.04 -9.84 14.47
N ARG A 66 -15.95 -11.03 13.84
CA ARG A 66 -16.69 -12.21 14.29
C ARG A 66 -16.25 -12.68 15.68
N ARG A 67 -14.97 -12.54 16.02
CA ARG A 67 -14.42 -12.95 17.31
C ARG A 67 -14.68 -11.93 18.44
N PHE A 68 -14.69 -10.64 18.12
CA PHE A 68 -14.91 -9.57 19.10
C PHE A 68 -16.36 -9.48 19.59
N VAL A 69 -17.32 -10.00 18.84
CA VAL A 69 -18.73 -9.95 19.24
C VAL A 69 -19.19 -11.29 19.78
N LYS A 70 -19.28 -11.38 21.12
CA LYS A 70 -19.88 -12.52 21.81
C LYS A 70 -21.41 -12.41 21.97
N ASN A 71 -21.97 -11.20 21.96
CA ASN A 71 -23.39 -10.92 22.28
C ASN A 71 -24.15 -10.14 21.18
N GLY A 72 -23.89 -10.43 19.90
CA GLY A 72 -24.53 -9.73 18.78
C GLY A 72 -24.12 -10.30 17.42
N TYR A 73 -24.89 -9.99 16.38
CA TYR A 73 -24.66 -10.47 15.02
C TYR A 73 -24.02 -9.34 14.19
N ILE A 74 -22.75 -9.49 13.82
CA ILE A 74 -22.11 -8.60 12.85
C ILE A 74 -22.07 -9.25 11.47
N ARG A 75 -22.57 -8.52 10.46
CA ARG A 75 -22.38 -8.83 9.04
C ARG A 75 -21.56 -7.72 8.40
N PHE A 76 -20.43 -8.11 7.79
CA PHE A 76 -19.68 -7.26 6.87
C PHE A 76 -20.04 -7.66 5.45
N GLY A 77 -20.46 -6.70 4.63
CA GLY A 77 -20.68 -6.93 3.20
C GLY A 77 -19.36 -6.99 2.44
N SER A 78 -18.59 -5.90 2.42
CA SER A 78 -17.29 -5.88 1.75
C SER A 78 -16.35 -4.80 2.28
N ILE A 79 -15.06 -5.11 2.26
CA ILE A 79 -13.98 -4.19 2.60
C ILE A 79 -13.08 -4.07 1.39
N SER A 80 -12.84 -2.84 0.93
CA SER A 80 -11.94 -2.54 -0.17
C SER A 80 -10.88 -1.56 0.31
N PHE A 81 -9.61 -1.98 0.25
CA PHE A 81 -8.47 -1.15 0.64
C PHE A 81 -7.55 -0.93 -0.57
N SER A 82 -7.36 0.33 -0.94
CA SER A 82 -6.42 0.76 -1.98
C SER A 82 -5.26 1.49 -1.32
N ALA A 83 -4.13 0.81 -1.19
CA ALA A 83 -2.96 1.32 -0.49
C ALA A 83 -2.24 2.44 -1.28
N LEU A 84 -2.19 2.34 -2.62
CA LEU A 84 -1.61 3.37 -3.50
C LEU A 84 -2.34 4.71 -3.38
N GLY A 85 -3.67 4.68 -3.30
CA GLY A 85 -4.49 5.88 -3.09
C GLY A 85 -4.81 6.21 -1.63
N GLY A 86 -4.31 5.41 -0.67
CA GLY A 86 -4.64 5.54 0.75
C GLY A 86 -6.14 5.45 1.05
N LYS A 87 -6.94 4.82 0.19
CA LYS A 87 -8.40 4.82 0.30
C LYS A 87 -8.91 3.50 0.85
N LEU A 88 -9.48 3.54 2.04
CA LEU A 88 -10.19 2.43 2.68
C LEU A 88 -11.69 2.67 2.56
N MET A 89 -12.41 1.72 1.98
CA MET A 89 -13.88 1.72 1.92
C MET A 89 -14.42 0.49 2.64
N LEU A 90 -15.31 0.72 3.60
CA LEU A 90 -16.09 -0.32 4.24
C LEU A 90 -17.54 -0.15 3.76
N ARG A 91 -18.10 -1.19 3.16
CA ARG A 91 -19.48 -1.20 2.67
C ARG A 91 -20.29 -2.19 3.50
N ASP A 92 -21.50 -1.77 3.85
CA ASP A 92 -22.50 -2.58 4.55
C ASP A 92 -21.97 -3.18 5.86
N PHE A 93 -21.65 -2.31 6.81
CA PHE A 93 -21.40 -2.71 8.19
C PHE A 93 -22.73 -2.75 8.94
N ALA A 94 -23.18 -3.95 9.32
CA ALA A 94 -24.38 -4.13 10.13
C ALA A 94 -24.02 -4.78 11.46
N TYR A 95 -24.30 -4.07 12.54
CA TYR A 95 -24.19 -4.53 13.93
C TYR A 95 -25.60 -4.69 14.50
N MET A 96 -25.99 -5.91 14.85
CA MET A 96 -27.30 -6.20 15.42
C MET A 96 -27.14 -6.77 16.82
N THR A 97 -27.70 -6.09 17.82
CA THR A 97 -27.86 -6.56 19.21
C THR A 97 -29.35 -6.74 19.50
N SER A 98 -29.69 -7.39 20.62
CA SER A 98 -31.08 -7.65 21.03
C SER A 98 -31.98 -6.40 20.99
N ASP A 99 -31.44 -5.24 21.38
CA ASP A 99 -32.25 -4.03 21.62
C ASP A 99 -32.06 -2.93 20.57
N TYR A 100 -31.01 -3.01 19.74
CA TYR A 100 -30.74 -2.01 18.72
C TYR A 100 -29.93 -2.58 17.54
N THR A 101 -30.17 -2.00 16.37
CA THR A 101 -29.46 -2.36 15.14
C THR A 101 -28.80 -1.11 14.55
N VAL A 102 -27.48 -1.16 14.41
CA VAL A 102 -26.69 -0.10 13.77
C VAL A 102 -26.27 -0.58 12.40
N ARG A 103 -26.61 0.17 11.37
CA ARG A 103 -26.23 -0.12 9.98
C ARG A 103 -25.49 1.08 9.41
N CYS A 104 -24.21 0.91 9.08
CA CYS A 104 -23.44 1.88 8.32
C CYS A 104 -23.36 1.39 6.87
N CYS A 105 -24.08 2.06 5.97
CA CYS A 105 -24.12 1.71 4.55
C CYS A 105 -22.76 1.95 3.87
N TYR A 106 -22.06 3.02 4.26
CA TYR A 106 -20.83 3.44 3.61
C TYR A 106 -19.90 4.17 4.58
N VAL A 107 -18.68 3.67 4.73
CA VAL A 107 -17.59 4.34 5.45
C VAL A 107 -16.41 4.46 4.51
N ILE A 108 -15.91 5.68 4.32
CA ILE A 108 -14.64 5.92 3.64
C ILE A 108 -13.66 6.51 4.64
N VAL A 109 -12.47 5.94 4.69
CA VAL A 109 -11.31 6.56 5.32
C VAL A 109 -10.30 6.83 4.20
N VAL A 110 -9.93 8.10 4.02
CA VAL A 110 -8.94 8.51 3.02
C VAL A 110 -7.69 9.00 3.75
N PHE A 111 -6.61 8.24 3.62
CA PHE A 111 -5.29 8.61 4.06
C PHE A 111 -4.60 9.37 2.93
N ASN A 112 -4.59 10.69 3.04
CA ASN A 112 -3.86 11.56 2.14
C ASN A 112 -2.41 11.72 2.64
N TYR A 113 -1.56 10.73 2.38
CA TYR A 113 -0.16 10.75 2.81
C TYR A 113 0.76 11.49 1.83
N TRP A 114 0.31 11.70 0.59
CA TRP A 114 1.08 12.41 -0.43
C TRP A 114 0.88 13.93 -0.43
N THR A 115 -0.20 14.43 0.16
CA THR A 115 -0.51 15.86 0.16
C THR A 115 -0.11 16.47 1.49
N GLN A 116 0.69 17.54 1.44
CA GLN A 116 1.05 18.30 2.64
C GLN A 116 -0.22 18.84 3.32
N PHE A 117 -0.32 18.64 4.63
CA PHE A 117 -1.39 19.22 5.44
C PHE A 117 -1.18 20.73 5.52
N VAL A 118 -2.04 21.50 4.87
CA VAL A 118 -2.02 22.97 4.94
C VAL A 118 -2.98 23.40 6.05
N PRO A 119 -2.49 23.84 7.22
CA PRO A 119 -3.36 24.34 8.28
C PRO A 119 -4.04 25.63 7.78
N GLY A 120 -5.38 25.61 7.71
CA GLY A 120 -6.18 26.76 7.27
C GLY A 120 -6.92 26.58 5.95
N SER A 121 -6.70 25.48 5.22
CA SER A 121 -7.49 25.14 4.03
C SER A 121 -8.07 23.73 4.15
N LYS A 122 -9.40 23.64 4.05
CA LYS A 122 -10.22 22.44 3.77
C LYS A 122 -10.71 21.61 4.98
N ALA A 123 -11.56 22.20 5.83
CA ALA A 123 -12.65 21.44 6.48
C ALA A 123 -13.93 21.38 5.61
N VAL A 124 -14.03 22.19 4.54
CA VAL A 124 -15.30 22.49 3.85
C VAL A 124 -15.52 21.69 2.56
N MET A 125 -14.55 20.90 2.09
CA MET A 125 -14.60 20.35 0.73
C MET A 125 -15.03 18.88 0.61
N LEU A 126 -15.19 18.15 1.73
CA LEU A 126 -15.55 16.72 1.70
C LEU A 126 -17.06 16.43 1.66
N PHE A 127 -17.93 17.43 1.90
CA PHE A 127 -19.38 17.27 1.82
C PHE A 127 -20.03 17.91 0.58
N LYS A 128 -19.29 18.69 -0.24
CA LYS A 128 -19.86 19.43 -1.39
C LYS A 128 -19.91 18.63 -2.70
N ARG A 129 -19.89 17.30 -2.64
CA ARG A 129 -19.88 16.45 -3.85
C ARG A 129 -20.80 15.24 -3.77
N TYR A 130 -21.98 15.44 -3.20
CA TYR A 130 -23.14 14.60 -3.46
C TYR A 130 -24.32 15.55 -3.72
N PRO A 131 -25.01 15.47 -4.88
CA PRO A 131 -26.33 16.08 -5.02
C PRO A 131 -27.34 15.38 -4.09
#